data_AF-A0A3D3JXW3-F1
#
_entry.id   AF-A0A3D3JXW3-F1
#
_cell.length_a   1.000
_cell.length_b   1.000
_cell.length_c   1.000
_cell.angle_alpha   90.00
_cell.angle_beta   90.00
_cell.angle_gamma   90.00
#
_symmetry.space_group_name_H-M   'P 1'
#
loop_
_entity.id
_entity.type
_entity.pdbx_description
1 polymer ?
#
loop_
_entity_poly.entity_id
_entity_poly.type
_entity_poly.pdbx_seq_one_letter_code
_entity_poly.pdbx_strand_id
1 'polypeptide(L)'
;MIITTAIVTTLLLKLGEKGLEKAFETGGEKISEGAINWIKGLFFKDGEPKKVLKELQEEPNNTNKQEIVKSIIENSIEDNENNLKYFEELIEKIPNIQNITSNSKNVVIGNINVSGNSVVGDGNNVN
;
A
#
# COMPACT_ATOMS: atom_id res chain seq x y z
N MET A 1 8.33 7.99 20.64
CA MET A 1 7.31 7.69 19.62
C MET A 1 7.52 6.24 19.20
N ILE A 2 6.51 5.37 19.29
CA ILE A 2 6.67 3.96 18.89
C ILE A 2 5.95 3.78 17.56
N ILE A 3 6.68 3.93 16.46
CA ILE A 3 6.20 3.45 15.18
C ILE A 3 6.33 1.93 15.23
N THR A 4 5.21 1.22 15.08
CA THR A 4 5.28 -0.25 15.15
C THR A 4 5.92 -0.78 13.87
N THR A 5 6.79 -1.79 14.01
CA THR A 5 7.47 -2.44 12.88
C THR A 5 6.48 -2.85 11.79
N ALA A 6 5.29 -3.34 12.18
CA ALA A 6 4.24 -3.76 11.25
C ALA A 6 3.73 -2.62 10.35
N ILE A 7 3.59 -1.40 10.89
CA ILE A 7 3.15 -0.24 10.11
C ILE A 7 4.23 0.16 9.11
N VAL A 8 5.50 0.19 9.53
CA VAL A 8 6.62 0.50 8.62
C VAL A 8 6.70 -0.55 7.52
N THR A 9 6.60 -1.85 7.85
CA THR A 9 6.63 -2.94 6.86
C THR A 9 5.58 -2.77 5.77
N THR A 10 4.37 -2.34 6.10
CA THR A 10 3.32 -2.09 5.09
C THR A 10 3.75 -1.02 4.08
N LEU A 11 4.31 0.10 4.55
CA LEU A 11 4.84 1.13 3.64
C LEU A 11 6.04 0.61 2.83
N LEU A 12 6.94 -0.17 3.45
CA LEU A 12 8.10 -0.75 2.76
C LEU A 12 7.69 -1.68 1.62
N LEU A 13 6.71 -2.56 1.87
CA LEU A 13 6.18 -3.46 0.84
C LEU A 13 5.59 -2.65 -0.31
N LYS A 14 4.89 -1.55 -0.01
CA LYS A 14 4.37 -0.63 -1.03
C LYS A 14 5.47 0.10 -1.78
N LEU A 15 6.48 0.63 -1.10
CA LEU A 15 7.65 1.24 -1.74
C LEU A 15 8.37 0.26 -2.66
N GLY A 16 8.39 -1.02 -2.30
CA GLY A 16 8.89 -2.12 -3.11
C GLY A 16 8.00 -2.48 -4.31
N GLU A 17 6.73 -2.06 -4.34
CA GLU A 17 5.88 -2.19 -5.53
C GLU A 17 6.31 -1.15 -6.58
N LYS A 18 6.58 -1.62 -7.80
CA LYS A 18 6.84 -0.73 -8.93
C LYS A 18 5.57 0.04 -9.29
N GLY A 19 5.70 1.34 -9.58
CA GLY A 19 4.57 2.19 -9.95
C GLY A 19 3.91 2.91 -8.77
N LEU A 20 4.54 2.94 -7.61
CA LEU A 20 4.09 3.72 -6.45
C LEU A 20 3.86 5.21 -6.79
N GLU A 21 4.64 5.78 -7.71
CA GLU A 21 4.40 7.15 -8.20
C GLU A 21 3.00 7.32 -8.78
N LYS A 22 2.51 6.31 -9.50
CA LYS A 22 1.13 6.30 -10.01
C LYS A 22 0.14 6.13 -8.88
N ALA A 23 0.44 5.31 -7.86
CA ALA A 23 -0.44 5.14 -6.70
C ALA A 23 -0.62 6.44 -5.90
N PHE A 24 0.41 7.30 -5.84
CA PHE A 24 0.30 8.65 -5.28
C PHE A 24 -0.52 9.61 -6.14
N GLU A 25 -0.52 9.42 -7.46
CA GLU A 25 -1.27 10.26 -8.42
C GLU A 25 -2.73 9.82 -8.60
N THR A 26 -3.04 8.53 -8.41
CA THR A 26 -4.36 7.94 -8.69
C THR A 26 -5.18 7.57 -7.44
N GLY A 27 -4.64 7.77 -6.23
CA GLY A 27 -5.34 7.50 -4.97
C GLY A 27 -6.64 8.31 -4.82
N GLY A 28 -7.76 7.63 -4.58
CA GLY A 28 -9.10 8.21 -4.50
C GLY A 28 -9.31 9.20 -3.34
N GLU A 29 -8.54 9.06 -2.26
CA GLU A 29 -8.37 10.11 -1.24
C GLU A 29 -7.02 10.78 -1.44
N LYS A 30 -7.03 12.08 -1.72
CA LYS A 30 -5.81 12.84 -2.01
C LYS A 30 -4.87 12.77 -0.81
N ILE A 31 -3.74 12.09 -0.97
CA ILE A 31 -2.58 12.22 -0.10
C ILE A 31 -2.10 13.67 -0.18
N SER A 32 -1.76 14.27 0.95
CA SER A 32 -1.29 15.65 1.01
C SER A 32 -0.01 15.83 0.19
N GLU A 33 0.12 16.98 -0.45
CA GLU A 33 1.34 17.32 -1.18
C GLU A 33 2.57 17.27 -0.28
N GLY A 34 2.42 17.59 1.02
CA GLY A 34 3.48 17.47 2.01
C GLY A 34 3.99 16.04 2.15
N ALA A 35 3.07 15.08 2.28
CA ALA A 35 3.44 13.67 2.39
C ALA A 35 4.05 13.10 1.10
N ILE A 36 3.52 13.50 -0.06
CA ILE A 36 4.09 13.13 -1.38
C ILE A 36 5.50 13.73 -1.54
N ASN A 37 5.69 15.00 -1.20
CA ASN A 37 6.99 15.67 -1.32
C ASN A 37 8.01 15.10 -0.34
N TRP A 38 7.56 14.73 0.86
CA TRP A 38 8.40 14.07 1.85
C TRP A 38 8.94 12.73 1.33
N ILE A 39 8.05 11.82 0.90
CA ILE A 39 8.49 10.50 0.41
C ILE A 39 9.30 10.60 -0.89
N LYS A 40 8.96 11.56 -1.78
CA LYS A 40 9.75 11.87 -2.97
C LYS A 40 11.14 12.41 -2.60
N GLY A 41 11.25 13.30 -1.62
CA GLY A 41 12.53 13.81 -1.13
C GLY A 41 13.43 12.72 -0.57
N LEU A 42 12.85 11.74 0.13
CA LEU A 42 13.58 10.60 0.68
C LEU A 42 14.09 9.65 -0.40
N PHE A 43 13.25 9.30 -1.38
CA PHE A 43 13.52 8.14 -2.24
C PHE A 43 13.63 8.43 -3.73
N PHE A 44 13.37 9.65 -4.18
CA PHE A 44 13.44 10.04 -5.59
C PHE A 44 14.42 11.20 -5.78
N LYS A 45 15.01 11.27 -6.97
CA LYS A 45 15.85 12.38 -7.41
C LYS A 45 15.66 12.56 -8.91
N ASP A 46 15.37 13.78 -9.34
CA ASP A 46 15.14 14.11 -10.76
C ASP A 46 14.06 13.23 -11.43
N GLY A 47 13.05 12.81 -10.67
CA GLY A 47 11.97 11.91 -11.14
C GLY A 47 12.37 10.44 -11.23
N GLU A 48 13.58 10.06 -10.80
CA GLU A 48 14.01 8.67 -10.74
C GLU A 48 14.12 8.16 -9.31
N PRO A 49 13.81 6.88 -9.05
CA PRO A 49 14.04 6.27 -7.75
C PRO A 49 15.55 6.20 -7.45
N LYS A 50 15.93 6.58 -6.23
CA LYS A 50 17.30 6.44 -5.72
C LYS A 50 17.66 4.95 -5.66
N LYS A 51 18.97 4.66 -5.63
CA LYS A 51 19.51 3.29 -5.59
C LYS A 51 18.83 2.42 -4.52
N VAL A 52 18.67 2.95 -3.32
CA VAL A 52 18.04 2.22 -2.20
C VAL A 52 16.60 1.79 -2.50
N LEU A 53 15.82 2.64 -3.16
CA LEU A 53 14.45 2.31 -3.56
C LEU A 53 14.44 1.34 -4.74
N LYS A 54 15.34 1.53 -5.73
CA LYS A 54 15.52 0.59 -6.86
C LYS A 54 15.83 -0.82 -6.35
N GLU A 55 16.77 -0.95 -5.43
CA GLU A 55 17.16 -2.24 -4.84
C GLU A 55 16.00 -2.87 -4.06
N LEU A 56 15.25 -2.09 -3.28
CA LEU A 56 14.05 -2.57 -2.59
C LEU A 56 12.97 -3.03 -3.59
N GLN A 57 12.77 -2.32 -4.70
CA GLN A 57 11.81 -2.69 -5.75
C GLN A 57 12.20 -3.94 -6.54
N GLU A 58 13.49 -4.27 -6.57
CA GLU A 58 13.98 -5.52 -7.17
C GLU A 58 13.80 -6.71 -6.23
N GLU A 59 13.99 -6.52 -4.92
CA GLU A 59 13.84 -7.57 -3.91
C GLU A 59 13.02 -7.06 -2.71
N PRO A 60 11.69 -6.89 -2.85
CA PRO A 60 10.84 -6.26 -1.84
C PRO A 60 10.74 -7.04 -0.53
N ASN A 61 11.03 -8.35 -0.55
CA ASN A 61 11.03 -9.22 0.62
C ASN A 61 12.42 -9.39 1.27
N ASN A 62 13.45 -8.71 0.76
CA ASN A 62 14.79 -8.79 1.31
C ASN A 62 14.89 -7.95 2.60
N THR A 63 15.07 -8.63 3.74
CA THR A 63 15.10 -8.00 5.07
C THR A 63 16.15 -6.90 5.20
N ASN A 64 17.34 -7.10 4.61
CA ASN A 64 18.39 -6.08 4.69
C ASN A 64 17.99 -4.81 3.94
N LYS A 65 17.36 -4.95 2.77
CA LYS A 65 16.89 -3.80 2.00
C LYS A 65 15.73 -3.09 2.68
N GLN A 66 14.81 -3.84 3.28
CA GLN A 66 13.73 -3.31 4.10
C GLN A 66 14.28 -2.50 5.29
N GLU A 67 15.25 -3.03 6.03
CA GLU A 67 15.86 -2.32 7.17
C GLU A 67 16.57 -1.03 6.75
N ILE A 68 17.26 -1.00 5.61
CA ILE A 68 17.88 0.25 5.11
C ILE A 68 16.83 1.32 4.83
N VAL A 69 15.74 0.97 4.13
CA VAL A 69 14.67 1.93 3.81
C VAL A 69 13.92 2.35 5.08
N LYS A 70 13.71 1.44 6.02
CA LYS A 70 13.16 1.72 7.35
C LYS A 70 14.00 2.75 8.10
N SER A 71 15.31 2.55 8.20
CA SER A 71 16.19 3.49 8.90
C SER A 71 16.15 4.89 8.28
N ILE A 72 15.99 5.01 6.95
CA ILE A 72 15.84 6.31 6.29
C ILE A 72 14.53 7.01 6.72
N ILE A 73 13.43 6.25 6.80
CA ILE A 73 12.14 6.77 7.26
C ILE A 73 12.21 7.18 8.73
N GLU A 74 12.74 6.29 9.58
CA GLU A 74 12.87 6.53 11.02
C GLU A 74 13.74 7.76 11.30
N ASN A 75 14.93 7.85 10.71
CA ASN A 75 15.80 9.03 10.85
C ASN A 75 15.10 10.31 10.38
N SER A 76 14.36 10.25 9.27
CA SER A 76 13.63 11.43 8.79
C SER A 76 12.53 11.88 9.75
N ILE A 77 11.88 10.95 10.46
CA ILE A 77 10.85 11.27 11.45
C ILE A 77 11.49 11.82 12.73
N GLU A 78 12.63 11.26 13.14
CA GLU A 78 13.41 11.77 14.27
C GLU A 78 13.91 13.21 14.03
N ASP A 79 14.33 13.51 12.80
CA ASP A 79 14.80 14.84 12.40
C ASP A 79 13.66 15.89 12.36
N ASN A 80 12.42 15.48 12.10
CA ASN A 80 11.27 16.39 12.02
C ASN A 80 9.95 15.68 12.34
N GLU A 81 9.34 16.08 13.46
CA GLU A 81 8.09 15.50 13.97
C GLU A 81 6.90 15.60 13.00
N ASN A 82 6.90 16.56 12.07
CA ASN A 82 5.84 16.66 11.07
C ASN A 82 5.87 15.50 10.06
N ASN A 83 7.02 14.86 9.89
CA ASN A 83 7.15 13.69 9.03
C ASN A 83 6.41 12.47 9.60
N LEU A 84 6.17 12.41 10.91
CA LEU A 84 5.26 11.39 11.47
C LEU A 84 3.86 11.54 10.87
N LYS A 85 3.33 12.77 10.81
CA LYS A 85 1.98 13.02 10.28
C LYS A 85 1.90 12.60 8.80
N TYR A 86 2.95 12.87 8.04
CA TYR A 86 3.04 12.43 6.64
C TYR A 86 3.13 10.91 6.51
N PHE A 87 3.88 10.26 7.39
CA PHE A 87 3.95 8.81 7.44
C PHE A 87 2.60 8.16 7.76
N GLU A 88 1.91 8.64 8.79
CA GLU A 88 0.58 8.16 9.19
C GLU A 88 -0.43 8.33 8.06
N GLU A 89 -0.42 9.50 7.40
CA GLU A 89 -1.27 9.76 6.25
C GLU A 89 -1.01 8.80 5.08
N LEU A 90 0.27 8.53 4.77
CA LEU A 90 0.63 7.58 3.71
C LEU A 90 0.13 6.16 4.03
N ILE A 91 0.27 5.71 5.27
CA ILE A 91 -0.22 4.39 5.69
C ILE A 91 -1.75 4.28 5.61
N GLU A 92 -2.45 5.35 5.99
CA GLU A 92 -3.91 5.39 5.99
C GLU A 92 -4.48 5.40 4.57
N LYS A 93 -3.87 6.21 3.68
CA LYS A 93 -4.42 6.51 2.35
C LYS A 93 -3.83 5.71 1.21
N ILE A 94 -2.59 5.21 1.33
CA ILE A 94 -2.11 4.22 0.37
C ILE A 94 -3.03 3.02 0.54
N PRO A 95 -3.73 2.56 -0.52
CA PRO A 95 -4.68 1.48 -0.40
C PRO A 95 -3.99 0.30 0.27
N ASN A 96 -4.37 0.08 1.52
CA ASN A 96 -3.87 -1.03 2.29
C ASN A 96 -4.15 -2.27 1.45
N ILE A 97 -3.20 -3.21 1.42
CA ILE A 97 -3.56 -4.61 1.25
C ILE A 97 -4.26 -5.03 2.56
N GLN A 98 -5.28 -4.28 2.99
CA GLN A 98 -6.36 -4.86 3.75
C GLN A 98 -6.91 -5.84 2.76
N ASN A 99 -6.67 -7.10 3.07
CA ASN A 99 -7.07 -8.28 2.36
C ASN A 99 -8.19 -8.00 1.35
N ILE A 100 -8.06 -8.61 0.17
CA ILE A 100 -9.22 -9.19 -0.50
C ILE A 100 -9.80 -10.24 0.48
N THR A 101 -10.45 -9.75 1.52
CA THR A 101 -11.59 -10.35 2.18
C THR A 101 -12.71 -9.34 1.99
N SER A 102 -12.87 -8.84 0.75
CA SER A 102 -14.22 -8.96 0.19
C SER A 102 -14.59 -10.41 0.42
N ASN A 103 -15.54 -10.67 1.30
CA ASN A 103 -16.30 -11.91 1.25
C ASN A 103 -16.46 -12.24 -0.22
N SER A 104 -15.80 -13.30 -0.70
CA SER A 104 -15.87 -13.73 -2.09
C SER A 104 -17.33 -14.10 -2.33
N LYS A 105 -18.18 -13.12 -2.65
CA LYS A 105 -19.45 -13.37 -3.30
C LYS A 105 -19.01 -13.91 -4.64
N ASN A 106 -19.03 -15.24 -4.77
CA ASN A 106 -18.80 -15.92 -6.03
C ASN A 106 -19.71 -15.26 -7.08
N VAL A 107 -19.14 -14.40 -7.92
CA VAL A 107 -19.84 -13.87 -9.08
C VAL A 107 -19.77 -14.97 -10.11
N VAL A 108 -20.86 -15.72 -10.26
CA VAL A 108 -20.99 -16.71 -11.33
C VAL A 108 -21.30 -15.94 -12.62
N ILE A 109 -20.29 -15.76 -13.47
CA ILE A 109 -20.41 -15.08 -14.77
C ILE A 109 -20.67 -16.09 -15.90
N GLY A 110 -21.54 -17.06 -15.67
CA GLY A 110 -21.91 -18.09 -16.65
C GLY A 110 -23.39 -18.43 -16.57
N ASN A 111 -23.98 -18.86 -17.70
CA ASN A 111 -25.38 -19.32 -17.71
C ASN A 111 -25.56 -20.49 -16.75
N ILE A 112 -26.33 -20.26 -15.68
CA ILE A 112 -26.71 -21.30 -14.73
C ILE A 112 -27.99 -21.97 -15.27
N ASN A 113 -27.87 -23.19 -15.79
CA ASN A 113 -29.02 -24.05 -16.05
C ASN A 113 -29.22 -24.96 -14.83
N VAL A 114 -30.21 -24.65 -14.00
CA VAL A 114 -30.58 -25.45 -12.83
C VAL A 114 -32.01 -25.92 -12.94
N SER A 115 -32.19 -27.23 -13.04
CA SER A 115 -33.49 -27.91 -12.96
C SER A 115 -33.78 -28.20 -11.48
N GLY A 116 -34.19 -27.17 -10.74
CA GLY A 116 -34.52 -27.23 -9.31
C GLY A 116 -33.96 -26.06 -8.49
N ASN A 117 -34.58 -25.79 -7.34
CA ASN A 117 -34.26 -24.63 -6.49
C ASN A 117 -32.76 -24.57 -6.16
N SER A 118 -32.13 -23.47 -6.58
CA SER A 118 -30.72 -23.20 -6.35
C SER A 118 -30.57 -21.87 -5.64
N VAL A 119 -29.78 -21.86 -4.56
CA VAL A 119 -29.48 -20.65 -3.78
C VAL A 119 -28.15 -20.10 -4.24
N VAL A 120 -28.15 -18.86 -4.75
CA VAL A 120 -26.94 -18.15 -5.17
C VAL A 120 -26.76 -16.93 -4.28
N GLY A 121 -25.78 -17.00 -3.37
CA GLY A 121 -25.30 -15.88 -2.55
C GLY A 121 -26.27 -15.39 -1.47
N ASP A 122 -25.79 -15.36 -0.23
CA ASP A 122 -26.30 -14.56 0.92
C ASP A 122 -27.84 -14.45 1.05
N GLY A 123 -28.55 -15.55 0.83
CA GLY A 123 -29.98 -15.67 1.12
C GLY A 123 -30.94 -15.13 0.06
N ASN A 124 -30.51 -14.85 -1.17
CA ASN A 124 -31.46 -14.57 -2.25
C ASN A 124 -32.01 -15.87 -2.85
N ASN A 125 -33.28 -16.13 -2.54
CA ASN A 125 -34.06 -17.20 -3.15
C ASN A 125 -34.56 -16.70 -4.49
N VAL A 126 -34.07 -17.30 -5.59
CA VAL A 126 -34.59 -17.03 -6.93
C VAL A 126 -35.71 -18.04 -7.17
N ASN A 127 -36.94 -17.54 -7.32
CA ASN A 127 -38.13 -18.33 -7.65
C ASN A 127 -38.26 -18.46 -9.16
#